data_AF-A0A7D4CWC3-F1
#
_entry.id   AF-A0A7D4CWC3-F1
#
_cell.length_a   1.000
_cell.length_b   1.000
_cell.length_c   1.000
_cell.angle_alpha   90.00
_cell.angle_beta   90.00
_cell.angle_gamma   90.00
#
_symmetry.space_group_name_H-M   'P 1'
#
loop_
_entity.id
_entity.type
_entity.pdbx_description
1 polymer ?
#
loop_
_entity_poly.entity_id
_entity_poly.type
_entity_poly.pdbx_seq_one_letter_code
_entity_poly.pdbx_strand_id
1 'polypeptide(L)'
;MEEFFNLFLVIVVAVIFALLAYLYQKFLVVRILFTILKHILIILCMILMAGLFIFAHSFLAFWLIFFTALTDKGPYFFANGEKIMPFLENDALAKIAITYGIFYFIVYFGSSLLYSMFYLNVWIFKGLVFLTSKLAVIFIYPWLVHTLFPDITVTREGALTLLILITLIMVNQLIRREYQAYERHGSPLNYVLKRLIPWLKKRSPPGNEPL
;
A
#
# COMPACT_ATOMS: atom_id res chain seq x y z
N MET A 1 0.17 -11.26 -45.35
CA MET A 1 -0.61 -10.00 -45.29
C MET A 1 -0.62 -9.40 -43.89
N GLU A 2 -0.85 -10.17 -42.82
CA GLU A 2 -0.81 -9.67 -41.44
C GLU A 2 0.55 -9.08 -41.03
N GLU A 3 1.67 -9.72 -41.39
CA GLU A 3 3.02 -9.18 -41.09
C GLU A 3 3.28 -7.82 -41.73
N PHE A 4 2.80 -7.63 -42.96
CA PHE A 4 2.92 -6.36 -43.67
C PHE A 4 2.05 -5.26 -43.03
N PHE A 5 0.85 -5.63 -42.58
CA PHE A 5 -0.05 -4.71 -41.87
C PHE A 5 0.52 -4.28 -40.50
N ASN A 6 1.09 -5.21 -39.74
CA ASN A 6 1.74 -4.93 -38.47
C ASN A 6 2.96 -4.02 -38.64
N LEU A 7 3.81 -4.31 -39.65
CA LEU A 7 4.98 -3.48 -39.96
C LEU A 7 4.56 -2.06 -40.36
N PHE A 8 3.55 -1.93 -41.21
CA PHE A 8 3.00 -0.63 -41.61
C PHE A 8 2.49 0.16 -40.41
N LEU A 9 1.75 -0.50 -39.51
CA LEU A 9 1.21 0.13 -38.30
C LEU A 9 2.32 0.62 -37.36
N VAL A 10 3.39 -0.16 -37.19
CA VAL A 10 4.57 0.24 -36.41
C VAL A 10 5.25 1.47 -37.03
N ILE A 11 5.42 1.51 -38.36
CA ILE A 11 6.02 2.65 -39.06
C ILE A 11 5.17 3.90 -38.90
N VAL A 12 3.85 3.80 -39.06
CA VAL A 12 2.92 4.94 -38.88
C VAL A 12 3.01 5.48 -37.46
N VAL A 13 3.00 4.60 -36.45
CA VAL A 13 3.15 4.99 -35.05
C VAL A 13 4.51 5.66 -34.80
N ALA A 14 5.59 5.12 -35.35
CA ALA A 14 6.93 5.70 -35.23
C ALA A 14 7.02 7.10 -35.85
N VAL A 15 6.42 7.32 -37.03
CA VAL A 15 6.35 8.64 -37.69
C VAL A 15 5.56 9.63 -36.85
N ILE A 16 4.43 9.21 -36.26
CA ILE A 16 3.62 10.06 -35.36
C ILE A 16 4.44 10.47 -34.13
N PHE A 17 5.15 9.55 -33.49
CA PHE A 17 6.01 9.86 -32.35
C PHE A 17 7.16 10.80 -32.72
N ALA A 18 7.79 10.61 -33.89
CA ALA A 18 8.85 11.49 -34.38
C ALA A 18 8.34 12.92 -34.63
N LEU A 19 7.15 13.06 -35.23
CA LEU A 19 6.48 14.35 -35.42
C LEU A 19 6.15 15.02 -34.08
N LEU A 20 5.59 14.28 -33.11
CA LEU A 20 5.31 14.79 -31.77
C LEU A 20 6.58 15.25 -31.05
N ALA A 21 7.68 14.50 -31.16
CA ALA A 21 8.97 14.87 -30.57
C ALA A 21 9.53 16.15 -31.20
N TYR A 22 9.44 16.30 -32.53
CA TYR A 22 9.84 17.52 -33.23
C TYR A 22 8.99 18.73 -32.81
N LEU A 23 7.66 18.57 -32.74
CA LEU A 23 6.74 19.61 -32.30
C LEU A 23 7.00 20.03 -30.84
N TYR A 24 7.29 19.07 -29.96
CA TYR A 24 7.65 19.32 -28.57
C TYR A 24 8.92 20.16 -28.42
N GLN A 25 9.94 19.92 -29.25
CA GLN A 25 11.18 20.71 -29.23
C GLN A 25 10.98 22.12 -29.79
N LYS A 26 10.17 22.25 -30.83
CA LYS A 26 10.03 23.51 -31.58
C LYS A 26 9.04 24.50 -30.97
N PHE A 27 7.96 24.03 -30.35
CA PHE A 27 6.87 24.88 -29.88
C PHE A 27 6.76 24.89 -28.34
N LEU A 28 6.95 26.07 -27.73
CA LEU A 28 6.84 26.26 -26.28
C LEU A 28 5.46 25.83 -25.74
N VAL A 29 4.39 26.14 -26.48
CA VAL A 29 3.00 25.77 -26.10
C VAL A 29 2.85 24.26 -26.00
N VAL A 30 3.39 23.50 -26.95
CA VAL A 30 3.37 22.03 -26.96
C VAL A 30 4.17 21.49 -25.78
N ARG A 31 5.32 22.09 -25.46
CA ARG A 31 6.14 21.71 -24.30
C ARG A 31 5.40 21.89 -22.97
N ILE A 32 4.71 23.01 -22.80
CA ILE A 32 3.90 23.31 -21.61
C ILE A 32 2.74 22.32 -21.52
N LEU A 33 2.02 22.08 -22.61
CA LEU A 33 0.91 21.14 -22.67
C LEU A 33 1.33 19.72 -22.26
N PHE A 34 2.45 19.22 -22.79
CA PHE A 34 3.01 17.91 -22.40
C PHE A 34 3.43 17.87 -20.94
N THR A 35 3.99 18.96 -20.42
CA THR A 35 4.37 19.05 -19.00
C THR A 35 3.13 18.96 -18.11
N ILE A 36 2.07 19.70 -18.43
CA ILE A 36 0.80 19.65 -17.70
C ILE A 36 0.18 18.25 -17.80
N LEU A 37 0.11 17.68 -19.01
CA LEU A 37 -0.41 16.33 -19.24
C LEU A 37 0.33 15.28 -18.41
N LYS A 38 1.67 15.38 -18.32
CA LYS A 38 2.49 14.50 -17.48
C LYS A 38 2.09 14.61 -16.00
N HIS A 39 1.90 15.82 -15.48
CA HIS A 39 1.48 16.01 -14.08
C HIS A 39 0.08 15.46 -13.83
N ILE A 40 -0.86 15.71 -14.74
CA ILE A 40 -2.22 15.14 -14.67
C ILE A 40 -2.16 13.61 -14.62
N LEU A 41 -1.35 13.00 -15.49
CA LEU A 41 -1.18 11.54 -15.52
C LEU A 41 -0.59 11.00 -14.22
N ILE A 42 0.43 11.68 -13.66
CA ILE A 42 1.03 11.30 -12.37
C ILE A 42 -0.01 11.38 -11.26
N ILE A 43 -0.80 12.45 -11.18
CA ILE A 43 -1.86 12.63 -10.19
C ILE A 43 -2.91 11.53 -10.33
N LEU A 44 -3.35 11.23 -11.55
CA LEU A 44 -4.34 10.18 -11.81
C LEU A 44 -3.81 8.80 -11.37
N CYS A 45 -2.56 8.48 -11.70
CA CYS A 45 -1.90 7.25 -11.24
C CYS A 45 -1.81 7.18 -9.71
N MET A 46 -1.51 8.29 -9.02
CA MET A 46 -1.48 8.32 -7.56
C MET A 46 -2.87 8.09 -6.96
N ILE A 47 -3.92 8.70 -7.52
CA ILE A 47 -5.32 8.48 -7.08
C ILE A 47 -5.72 7.02 -7.28
N LEU A 48 -5.41 6.45 -8.44
CA LEU A 48 -5.72 5.04 -8.74
C LEU A 48 -4.99 4.09 -7.79
N MET A 49 -3.71 4.35 -7.51
CA MET A 49 -2.94 3.58 -6.53
C MET A 49 -3.50 3.71 -5.11
N ALA A 50 -3.93 4.90 -4.70
CA ALA A 50 -4.59 5.10 -3.40
C ALA A 50 -5.92 4.33 -3.33
N GLY A 51 -6.73 4.37 -4.39
CA GLY A 51 -7.97 3.60 -4.50
C GLY A 51 -7.74 2.10 -4.41
N LEU A 52 -6.76 1.57 -5.15
CA LEU A 52 -6.36 0.15 -5.08
C LEU A 52 -5.86 -0.23 -3.68
N PHE A 53 -5.10 0.65 -3.03
CA PHE A 53 -4.59 0.42 -1.68
C PHE A 53 -5.74 0.33 -0.66
N ILE A 54 -6.68 1.28 -0.69
CA ILE A 54 -7.87 1.29 0.16
C ILE A 54 -8.70 0.04 -0.10
N PHE A 55 -8.94 -0.29 -1.37
CA PHE A 55 -9.69 -1.47 -1.76
C PHE A 55 -9.05 -2.76 -1.22
N ALA A 56 -7.75 -2.96 -1.41
CA ALA A 56 -7.04 -4.15 -0.95
C ALA A 56 -7.11 -4.34 0.57
N HIS A 57 -6.91 -3.27 1.34
CA HIS A 57 -6.97 -3.35 2.81
C HIS A 57 -8.40 -3.49 3.32
N SER A 58 -9.38 -2.87 2.64
CA SER A 58 -10.80 -3.06 2.95
C SER A 58 -11.22 -4.51 2.70
N PHE A 59 -10.85 -5.06 1.55
CA PHE A 59 -11.14 -6.45 1.19
C PHE A 59 -10.51 -7.44 2.17
N LEU A 60 -9.28 -7.17 2.61
CA LEU A 60 -8.61 -8.01 3.60
C LEU A 60 -9.28 -7.91 4.98
N ALA A 61 -9.70 -6.72 5.40
CA ALA A 61 -10.47 -6.55 6.64
C ALA A 61 -11.83 -7.25 6.56
N PHE A 62 -12.53 -7.14 5.43
CA PHE A 62 -13.77 -7.85 5.17
C PHE A 62 -13.62 -9.35 5.38
N TRP A 63 -12.63 -9.98 4.73
CA TRP A 63 -12.36 -11.41 4.89
C TRP A 63 -12.04 -11.80 6.32
N LEU A 64 -11.31 -10.95 7.04
CA LEU A 64 -10.94 -11.23 8.42
C LEU A 64 -12.16 -11.19 9.35
N ILE A 65 -12.99 -10.15 9.22
CA ILE A 65 -14.23 -10.04 9.99
C ILE A 65 -15.16 -11.21 9.65
N PHE A 66 -15.23 -11.58 8.37
CA PHE A 66 -15.98 -12.74 7.89
C PHE A 66 -15.53 -14.03 8.59
N PHE A 67 -14.23 -14.37 8.56
CA PHE A 67 -13.73 -15.60 9.17
C PHE A 67 -13.81 -15.60 10.70
N THR A 68 -13.59 -14.45 11.35
CA THR A 68 -13.70 -14.35 12.81
C THR A 68 -15.15 -14.51 13.27
N ALA A 69 -16.13 -14.01 12.51
CA ALA A 69 -17.54 -14.22 12.79
C ALA A 69 -17.99 -15.69 12.68
N LEU A 70 -17.27 -16.53 11.91
CA LEU A 70 -17.53 -17.98 11.82
C LEU A 70 -17.00 -18.78 13.02
N THR A 71 -16.23 -18.15 13.92
CA THR A 71 -15.67 -18.83 15.10
C THR A 71 -16.49 -18.51 16.34
N ASP A 72 -16.83 -19.54 17.13
CA ASP A 72 -17.63 -19.39 18.36
C ASP A 72 -16.91 -18.67 19.51
N LYS A 73 -15.60 -18.41 19.38
CA LYS A 73 -14.76 -17.88 20.47
C LYS A 73 -14.88 -16.38 20.73
N GLY A 74 -15.75 -15.67 20.03
CA GLY A 74 -16.20 -14.34 20.45
C GLY A 74 -16.55 -13.42 19.28
N PRO A 75 -17.71 -12.74 19.31
CA PRO A 75 -17.94 -11.62 18.40
C PRO A 75 -17.01 -10.47 18.75
N TYR A 76 -16.06 -10.22 17.87
CA TYR A 76 -15.19 -9.06 18.00
C TYR A 76 -15.78 -7.78 17.40
N PHE A 77 -16.89 -7.94 16.68
CA PHE A 77 -17.58 -6.89 15.93
C PHE A 77 -19.08 -7.00 16.17
N PHE A 78 -19.68 -5.88 16.57
CA PHE A 78 -21.11 -5.78 16.87
C PHE A 78 -21.75 -4.66 16.06
N ALA A 79 -23.01 -4.85 15.70
CA ALA A 79 -23.89 -3.83 15.15
C ALA A 79 -25.24 -3.91 15.89
N ASN A 80 -25.75 -2.78 16.40
CA ASN A 80 -26.97 -2.70 17.19
C ASN A 80 -26.97 -3.64 18.43
N GLY A 81 -25.80 -3.91 19.01
CA GLY A 81 -25.66 -4.85 20.13
C GLY A 81 -25.65 -6.34 19.73
N GLU A 82 -25.89 -6.66 18.46
CA GLU A 82 -25.84 -8.02 17.93
C GLU A 82 -24.51 -8.32 17.24
N LYS A 83 -24.14 -9.61 17.20
CA LYS A 83 -22.94 -10.07 16.49
C LYS A 83 -23.12 -9.80 15.00
N ILE A 84 -22.10 -9.22 14.34
CA ILE A 84 -22.15 -9.07 12.88
C ILE A 84 -22.09 -10.45 12.24
N MET A 85 -23.21 -10.87 11.64
CA MET A 85 -23.29 -12.08 10.85
C MET A 85 -22.99 -11.76 9.38
N PRO A 86 -21.97 -12.38 8.77
CA PRO A 86 -21.54 -12.03 7.41
C PRO A 86 -22.51 -12.45 6.29
N PHE A 87 -23.48 -13.32 6.58
CA PHE A 87 -24.46 -13.82 5.60
C PHE A 87 -25.81 -13.09 5.63
N LEU A 88 -26.04 -12.25 6.64
CA LEU A 88 -27.16 -11.30 6.63
C LEU A 88 -26.68 -10.03 5.92
N GLU A 89 -27.52 -9.43 5.07
CA GLU A 89 -27.26 -8.13 4.45
C GLU A 89 -27.02 -7.08 5.53
N ASN A 90 -25.77 -6.94 5.95
CA ASN A 90 -25.39 -6.13 7.09
C ASN A 90 -24.40 -5.09 6.60
N ASP A 91 -24.93 -3.92 6.22
CA ASP A 91 -24.16 -2.74 5.79
C ASP A 91 -23.03 -2.39 6.78
N ALA A 92 -23.17 -2.77 8.05
CA ALA A 92 -22.16 -2.61 9.08
C ALA A 92 -20.82 -3.26 8.72
N LEU A 93 -20.82 -4.45 8.11
CA LEU A 93 -19.58 -5.14 7.71
C LEU A 93 -18.81 -4.34 6.66
N ALA A 94 -19.52 -3.84 5.64
CA ALA A 94 -18.94 -3.01 4.59
C ALA A 94 -18.42 -1.68 5.16
N LYS A 95 -19.18 -1.04 6.06
CA LYS A 95 -18.78 0.21 6.73
C LYS A 95 -17.48 0.04 7.52
N ILE A 96 -17.37 -1.02 8.32
CA ILE A 96 -16.14 -1.34 9.09
C ILE A 96 -14.98 -1.60 8.12
N ALA A 97 -15.17 -2.47 7.13
CA ALA A 97 -14.12 -2.83 6.18
C ALA A 97 -13.59 -1.62 5.39
N ILE A 98 -14.47 -0.79 4.84
CA ILE A 98 -14.10 0.40 4.06
C ILE A 98 -13.42 1.43 4.97
N THR A 99 -13.97 1.65 6.17
CA THR A 99 -13.41 2.60 7.13
C THR A 99 -12.03 2.16 7.59
N TYR A 100 -11.81 0.86 7.76
CA TYR A 100 -10.48 0.30 8.00
C TYR A 100 -9.50 0.62 6.87
N GLY A 101 -9.88 0.38 5.61
CA GLY A 101 -9.02 0.65 4.46
C GLY A 101 -8.64 2.13 4.32
N ILE A 102 -9.62 3.02 4.49
CA ILE A 102 -9.40 4.49 4.46
C ILE A 102 -8.49 4.91 5.62
N PHE A 103 -8.82 4.47 6.84
CA PHE A 103 -8.04 4.81 8.03
C PHE A 103 -6.60 4.33 7.92
N TYR A 104 -6.39 3.07 7.51
CA TYR A 104 -5.07 2.50 7.34
C TYR A 104 -4.26 3.25 6.28
N PHE A 105 -4.89 3.64 5.16
CA PHE A 105 -4.27 4.49 4.15
C PHE A 105 -3.82 5.84 4.71
N ILE A 106 -4.71 6.54 5.43
CA ILE A 106 -4.41 7.87 6.00
C ILE A 106 -3.25 7.78 6.99
N VAL A 107 -3.26 6.80 7.90
CA VAL A 107 -2.19 6.65 8.88
C VAL A 107 -0.90 6.23 8.20
N TYR A 108 -0.93 5.26 7.29
CA TYR A 108 0.26 4.79 6.60
C TYR A 108 0.92 5.90 5.78
N PHE A 109 0.12 6.62 4.99
CA PHE A 109 0.58 7.75 4.17
C PHE A 109 1.03 8.93 5.03
N GLY A 110 0.25 9.28 6.05
CA GLY A 110 0.56 10.36 7.00
C GLY A 110 1.86 10.10 7.76
N SER A 111 2.04 8.90 8.32
CA SER A 111 3.29 8.48 8.95
C SER A 111 4.45 8.48 7.97
N SER A 112 4.25 8.01 6.73
CA SER A 112 5.28 8.03 5.70
C SER A 112 5.73 9.45 5.35
N LEU A 113 4.78 10.38 5.21
CA LEU A 113 5.07 11.78 4.93
C LEU A 113 5.79 12.43 6.10
N LEU A 114 5.29 12.23 7.32
CA LEU A 114 5.90 12.72 8.55
C LEU A 114 7.35 12.23 8.68
N TYR A 115 7.58 10.93 8.56
CA TYR A 115 8.91 10.34 8.72
C TYR A 115 9.86 10.62 7.55
N SER A 116 9.35 10.96 6.37
CA SER A 116 10.18 11.31 5.22
C SER A 116 10.98 12.59 5.45
N MET A 117 10.46 13.50 6.29
CA MET A 117 11.12 14.77 6.63
C MET A 117 12.36 14.59 7.51
N PHE A 118 12.53 13.44 8.16
CA PHE A 118 13.62 13.18 9.10
C PHE A 118 14.85 12.51 8.47
N TYR A 119 14.85 12.29 7.15
CA TYR A 119 15.96 11.66 6.41
C TYR A 119 16.47 10.35 7.06
N LEU A 120 15.54 9.54 7.57
CA LEU A 120 15.87 8.31 8.29
C LEU A 120 16.38 7.23 7.33
N ASN A 121 17.18 6.31 7.87
CA ASN A 121 17.53 5.09 7.14
C ASN A 121 16.24 4.33 6.74
N VAL A 122 16.23 3.73 5.54
CA VAL A 122 15.06 3.04 4.98
C VAL A 122 14.44 2.01 5.94
N TRP A 123 15.25 1.29 6.72
CA TRP A 123 14.74 0.29 7.67
C TRP A 123 14.10 0.94 8.90
N ILE A 124 14.71 2.01 9.42
CA ILE A 124 14.17 2.77 10.56
C ILE A 124 12.86 3.44 10.14
N PHE A 125 12.85 4.05 8.96
CA PHE A 125 11.66 4.63 8.34
C PHE A 125 10.52 3.61 8.25
N LYS A 126 10.77 2.45 7.63
CA LYS A 126 9.77 1.38 7.50
C LYS A 126 9.31 0.85 8.85
N GLY A 127 10.22 0.67 9.80
CA GLY A 127 9.91 0.20 11.15
C GLY A 127 9.00 1.17 11.91
N LEU A 128 9.27 2.48 11.85
CA LEU A 128 8.45 3.51 12.50
C LEU A 128 7.08 3.66 11.84
N VAL A 129 7.02 3.68 10.50
CA VAL A 129 5.74 3.70 9.77
C VAL A 129 4.90 2.48 10.14
N PHE A 130 5.51 1.30 10.19
CA PHE A 130 4.84 0.08 10.61
C PHE A 130 4.32 0.17 12.04
N LEU A 131 5.19 0.54 12.99
CA LEU A 131 4.84 0.64 14.42
C LEU A 131 3.70 1.63 14.65
N THR A 132 3.79 2.83 14.08
CA THR A 132 2.74 3.85 14.22
C THR A 132 1.42 3.42 13.60
N SER A 133 1.45 2.83 12.40
CA SER A 133 0.25 2.31 11.76
C SER A 133 -0.43 1.24 12.61
N LYS A 134 0.36 0.37 13.27
CA LYS A 134 -0.15 -0.70 14.13
C LYS A 134 -0.74 -0.16 15.43
N LEU A 135 -0.06 0.76 16.09
CA LEU A 135 -0.58 1.41 17.29
C LEU A 135 -1.88 2.18 17.01
N ALA A 136 -1.94 2.88 15.88
CA ALA A 136 -3.15 3.59 15.46
C ALA A 136 -4.34 2.64 15.24
N VAL A 137 -4.10 1.47 14.63
CA VAL A 137 -5.15 0.44 14.46
C VAL A 137 -5.63 -0.13 15.80
N ILE A 138 -4.78 -0.25 16.82
CA ILE A 138 -5.21 -0.75 18.14
C ILE A 138 -6.03 0.31 18.89
N PHE A 139 -5.52 1.54 18.94
CA PHE A 139 -6.03 2.56 19.87
C PHE A 139 -7.01 3.53 19.23
N ILE A 140 -6.74 3.98 18.00
CA ILE A 140 -7.49 5.06 17.35
C ILE A 140 -8.64 4.48 16.53
N TYR A 141 -8.43 3.36 15.85
CA TYR A 141 -9.44 2.79 14.96
C TYR A 141 -10.76 2.40 15.66
N PRO A 142 -10.78 1.68 16.80
CA PRO A 142 -12.04 1.37 17.50
C PRO A 142 -12.80 2.63 17.90
N TRP A 143 -12.05 3.64 18.38
CA TRP A 143 -12.62 4.93 18.75
C TRP A 143 -13.21 5.67 17.54
N LEU A 144 -12.52 5.66 16.41
CA LEU A 144 -12.99 6.25 15.16
C LEU A 144 -14.28 5.59 14.66
N VAL A 145 -14.34 4.25 14.66
CA VAL A 145 -15.53 3.51 14.23
C VAL A 145 -16.72 3.83 15.12
N HIS A 146 -16.54 3.84 16.44
CA HIS A 146 -17.61 4.20 17.38
C HIS A 146 -18.08 5.65 17.20
N THR A 147 -17.17 6.56 16.84
CA THR A 147 -17.52 7.97 16.60
C THR A 147 -18.29 8.18 15.29
N LEU A 148 -17.91 7.47 14.22
CA LEU A 148 -18.56 7.58 12.90
C LEU A 148 -19.86 6.77 12.81
N PHE A 149 -19.93 5.64 13.53
CA PHE A 149 -21.04 4.71 13.53
C PHE A 149 -21.33 4.28 14.98
N PRO A 150 -22.11 5.05 15.75
CA PRO A 150 -22.38 4.78 17.17
C PRO A 150 -22.97 3.39 17.41
N ASP A 151 -23.73 2.91 16.45
CA ASP A 151 -24.41 1.61 16.47
C ASP A 151 -23.46 0.43 16.25
N ILE A 152 -22.22 0.70 15.80
CA ILE A 152 -21.19 -0.29 15.52
C ILE A 152 -20.14 -0.25 16.62
N THR A 153 -19.89 -1.40 17.23
CA THR A 153 -18.85 -1.55 18.25
C THR A 153 -17.78 -2.52 17.78
N VAL A 154 -16.53 -2.04 17.77
CA VAL A 154 -15.33 -2.86 17.54
C VAL A 154 -14.64 -3.02 18.88
N THR A 155 -14.53 -4.26 19.38
CA THR A 155 -13.82 -4.50 20.64
C THR A 155 -12.31 -4.36 20.44
N ARG A 156 -11.56 -4.11 21.52
CA ARG A 156 -10.09 -4.09 21.48
C ARG A 156 -9.50 -5.41 20.98
N GLU A 157 -10.16 -6.52 21.32
CA GLU A 157 -9.78 -7.86 20.85
C GLU A 157 -10.00 -8.02 19.33
N GLY A 158 -11.02 -7.37 18.77
CA GLY A 158 -11.23 -7.27 17.32
C GLY A 158 -10.16 -6.49 16.59
N ALA A 159 -9.75 -5.35 17.15
CA ALA A 159 -8.63 -4.59 16.62
C ALA A 159 -7.31 -5.39 16.67
N LEU A 160 -7.09 -6.14 17.75
CA LEU A 160 -5.93 -7.02 17.91
C LEU A 160 -5.95 -8.19 16.92
N THR A 161 -7.08 -8.84 16.68
CA THR A 161 -7.19 -9.92 15.69
C THR A 161 -6.97 -9.42 14.27
N LEU A 162 -7.54 -8.25 13.91
CA LEU A 162 -7.23 -7.54 12.66
C LEU A 162 -5.72 -7.33 12.53
N LEU A 163 -5.08 -6.87 13.59
CA LEU A 163 -3.66 -6.59 13.60
C LEU A 163 -2.78 -7.84 13.47
N ILE A 164 -3.09 -8.91 14.21
CA ILE A 164 -2.28 -10.14 14.25
C ILE A 164 -2.26 -10.81 12.88
N LEU A 165 -3.43 -10.96 12.22
CA LEU A 165 -3.48 -11.62 10.92
C LEU A 165 -2.77 -10.80 9.83
N ILE A 166 -2.96 -9.48 9.83
CA ILE A 166 -2.27 -8.58 8.89
C ILE A 166 -0.76 -8.63 9.13
N THR A 167 -0.33 -8.70 10.38
CA THR A 167 1.07 -8.83 10.74
C THR A 167 1.64 -10.18 10.29
N LEU A 168 0.90 -11.28 10.46
CA LEU A 168 1.28 -12.60 9.96
C LEU A 168 1.43 -12.63 8.44
N ILE A 169 0.47 -12.07 7.69
CA ILE A 169 0.54 -11.97 6.24
C ILE A 169 1.75 -11.13 5.82
N MET A 170 1.98 -9.98 6.46
CA MET A 170 3.14 -9.13 6.18
C MET A 170 4.46 -9.81 6.52
N VAL A 171 4.56 -10.48 7.67
CA VAL A 171 5.76 -11.21 8.09
C VAL A 171 6.05 -12.35 7.12
N ASN A 172 5.02 -13.10 6.69
CA ASN A 172 5.20 -14.17 5.70
C ASN A 172 5.70 -13.63 4.35
N GLN A 173 5.14 -12.51 3.87
CA GLN A 173 5.64 -11.82 2.67
C GLN A 173 7.07 -11.29 2.85
N LEU A 174 7.40 -10.78 4.03
CA LEU A 174 8.73 -10.27 4.34
C LEU A 174 9.75 -11.40 4.38
N ILE A 175 9.45 -12.51 5.07
CA ILE A 175 10.27 -13.73 5.09
C ILE A 175 10.50 -14.22 3.67
N ARG A 176 9.45 -14.29 2.83
CA ARG A 176 9.59 -14.71 1.43
C ARG A 176 10.52 -13.80 0.63
N ARG A 177 10.39 -12.48 0.78
CA ARG A 177 11.27 -11.49 0.12
C ARG A 177 12.71 -11.55 0.64
N GLU A 178 12.88 -11.76 1.94
CA GLU A 178 14.18 -11.89 2.58
C GLU A 178 14.87 -13.19 2.14
N TYR A 179 14.14 -14.30 2.07
CA TYR A 179 14.62 -15.58 1.55
C TYR A 179 15.10 -15.48 0.09
N GLN A 180 14.29 -14.87 -0.79
CA GLN A 180 14.66 -14.68 -2.20
C GLN A 180 15.92 -13.82 -2.39
N ALA A 181 16.16 -12.85 -1.50
CA ALA A 181 17.35 -12.00 -1.59
C ALA A 181 18.54 -12.59 -0.82
N TYR A 182 18.31 -13.50 0.13
CA TYR A 182 19.33 -14.38 0.69
C TYR A 182 19.90 -15.32 -0.37
N GLU A 183 19.03 -15.96 -1.17
CA GLU A 183 19.45 -16.82 -2.29
C GLU A 183 20.37 -16.07 -3.28
N ARG A 184 20.08 -14.79 -3.57
CA ARG A 184 20.92 -13.96 -4.45
C ARG A 184 22.30 -13.63 -3.88
N HIS A 185 22.46 -13.63 -2.56
CA HIS A 185 23.73 -13.25 -1.92
C HIS A 185 24.67 -14.44 -1.71
N GLY A 186 24.17 -15.67 -1.76
CA GLY A 186 24.94 -16.93 -1.71
C GLY A 186 25.73 -17.19 -0.42
N SER A 187 25.91 -16.17 0.45
CA SER A 187 26.67 -16.23 1.69
C SER A 187 25.92 -15.54 2.84
N PRO A 188 25.73 -16.22 3.98
CA PRO A 188 25.04 -15.66 5.14
C PRO A 188 25.71 -14.40 5.70
N LEU A 189 27.04 -14.37 5.73
CA LEU A 189 27.80 -13.23 6.26
C LEU A 189 27.66 -11.99 5.37
N ASN A 190 27.75 -12.16 4.04
CA ASN A 190 27.54 -11.06 3.09
C ASN A 190 26.11 -10.52 3.16
N TYR A 191 25.12 -11.40 3.33
CA TYR A 191 23.73 -11.01 3.52
C TYR A 191 23.52 -10.19 4.79
N VAL A 192 24.05 -10.65 5.94
CA VAL A 192 23.88 -9.94 7.22
C VAL A 192 24.61 -8.60 7.21
N LEU A 193 25.87 -8.55 6.75
CA LEU A 193 26.68 -7.34 6.75
C LEU A 193 26.22 -6.30 5.72
N LYS A 194 25.75 -6.72 4.54
CA LYS A 194 25.32 -5.77 3.49
C LYS A 194 23.86 -5.34 3.62
N ARG A 195 22.97 -6.21 4.12
CA ARG A 195 21.52 -5.98 4.07
C ARG A 195 20.84 -5.79 5.43
N LEU A 196 21.21 -6.59 6.44
CA LEU A 196 20.62 -6.48 7.80
C LEU A 196 21.30 -5.41 8.67
N ILE A 197 22.57 -5.11 8.39
CA ILE A 197 23.39 -4.14 9.16
C ILE A 197 23.89 -3.01 8.23
N PRO A 198 23.02 -2.25 7.56
CA PRO A 198 23.47 -1.17 6.67
C PRO A 198 24.10 0.01 7.42
N TRP A 199 23.96 0.08 8.75
CA TRP A 199 24.58 1.12 9.58
C TRP A 199 26.10 1.03 9.71
N LEU A 200 26.72 -0.12 9.41
CA LEU A 200 28.19 -0.22 9.33
C LEU A 200 28.76 0.41 8.05
N LYS A 201 27.93 0.69 7.04
CA LYS A 201 28.36 1.32 5.78
C LYS A 201 27.67 2.68 5.59
N LYS A 202 27.95 3.63 6.47
CA LYS A 202 27.80 5.05 6.13
C LYS A 202 28.82 5.39 5.03
N ARG A 203 28.34 5.81 3.85
CA ARG A 203 28.87 6.93 3.02
C ARG A 203 28.47 6.94 1.53
N SER A 204 27.33 6.36 1.14
CA SER A 204 26.81 6.64 -0.21
C SER A 204 25.34 7.03 -0.16
N PRO A 205 24.94 8.18 -0.73
CA PRO A 205 23.54 8.50 -0.93
C PRO A 205 22.88 7.41 -1.82
N PRO A 206 21.57 7.17 -1.65
CA PRO A 206 20.84 6.22 -2.48
C PRO A 206 20.94 6.65 -3.95
N GLY A 207 21.53 5.80 -4.80
CA GLY A 207 21.75 6.07 -6.23
C GLY A 207 23.14 5.75 -6.78
N ASN A 208 24.13 5.47 -5.92
CA ASN A 208 25.53 5.21 -6.33
C ASN A 208 26.02 3.78 -6.02
N GLU A 209 25.15 2.77 -6.07
CA GLU A 209 25.62 1.38 -6.03
C GLU A 209 26.00 0.96 -7.46
N PRO A 210 27.26 0.55 -7.72
CA PRO A 210 27.62 -0.01 -9.01
C PRO A 210 26.84 -1.32 -9.21
N LEU A 211 26.28 -1.46 -10.42
CA LEU A 211 25.62 -2.67 -10.92
C LEU A 211 26.52 -3.91 -10.78
#